data_AF-A0A8J6WTY1-F1
#
_entry.id   AF-A0A8J6WTY1-F1
#
_cell.length_a   1.000
_cell.length_b   1.000
_cell.length_c   1.000
_cell.angle_alpha   90.00
_cell.angle_beta   90.00
_cell.angle_gamma   90.00
#
_symmetry.space_group_name_H-M   'P 1'
#
loop_
_entity.id
_entity.type
_entity.pdbx_description
1 polymer ?
#
loop_
_entity_poly.entity_id
_entity_poly.type
_entity_poly.pdbx_seq_one_letter_code
_entity_poly.pdbx_strand_id
1 'polypeptide(L)' 'MSIEDRAKAVAKNIEGKVQEAVGNVTGDPKGLAEGQAKQNQAAAMHTVEDMKDHAKRLIDHA' A
#
# COMPACT_ATOMS: atom_id res chain seq x y z
N MET A 1 -25.70 5.89 1.83
CA MET A 1 -25.06 5.75 0.50
C MET A 1 -26.13 5.36 -0.50
N SER A 2 -26.30 6.12 -1.58
CA SER A 2 -27.32 5.88 -2.61
C SER A 2 -26.93 4.73 -3.55
N ILE A 3 -27.88 4.22 -4.33
CA ILE A 3 -27.64 3.20 -5.38
C ILE A 3 -26.60 3.69 -6.40
N GLU A 4 -26.59 4.99 -6.71
CA GLU A 4 -25.59 5.60 -7.58
C GLU A 4 -24.16 5.53 -7.02
N ASP A 5 -23.98 5.67 -5.70
CA ASP A 5 -22.67 5.46 -5.06
C ASP A 5 -22.21 4.01 -5.21
N ARG A 6 -23.14 3.04 -5.09
CA ARG A 6 -22.83 1.63 -5.29
C ARG A 6 -22.45 1.34 -6.74
N ALA A 7 -23.16 1.91 -7.71
CA ALA A 7 -22.83 1.76 -9.13
C ALA A 7 -21.47 2.37 -9.47
N LYS A 8 -21.15 3.57 -8.96
CA LYS A 8 -19.82 4.19 -9.10
C LYS A 8 -18.72 3.36 -8.46
N ALA A 9 -18.97 2.78 -7.29
CA ALA A 9 -18.01 1.91 -6.62
C ALA A 9 -17.71 0.65 -7.44
N VAL A 10 -18.74 0.03 -8.03
CA VAL A 10 -18.58 -1.15 -8.89
C VAL A 10 -17.82 -0.79 -10.18
N ALA A 11 -18.15 0.34 -10.82
CA ALA A 11 -17.45 0.81 -12.01
C ALA A 11 -15.96 1.03 -11.74
N LYS A 12 -15.62 1.75 -10.65
CA LYS A 12 -14.22 1.96 -10.23
C LYS A 12 -13.48 0.65 -9.94
N ASN A 13 -14.16 -0.35 -9.39
CA ASN A 13 -13.55 -1.64 -9.07
C ASN A 13 -13.22 -2.44 -10.34
N ILE A 14 -14.09 -2.37 -11.35
CA ILE A 14 -13.83 -2.98 -12.67
C ILE A 14 -12.66 -2.25 -13.36
N GLU A 15 -12.66 -0.92 -13.35
CA GLU A 15 -11.60 -0.11 -13.97
C GLU A 15 -10.23 -0.36 -13.31
N GLY A 16 -10.20 -0.47 -11.98
CA GLY A 16 -9.01 -0.84 -11.21
C GLY A 16 -8.49 -2.24 -11.56
N LYS A 17 -9.39 -3.22 -11.70
CA LYS A 17 -9.02 -4.58 -12.12
C LYS A 17 -8.48 -4.63 -13.55
N VAL A 18 -9.02 -3.81 -14.45
CA VAL A 18 -8.50 -3.68 -15.81
C VAL A 18 -7.11 -3.04 -15.79
N GLN A 19 -6.88 -2.01 -14.96
CA GLN A 19 -5.54 -1.42 -14.79
C GLN A 19 -4.54 -2.40 -14.18
N GLU A 20 -4.93 -3.21 -13.19
CA GLU A 20 -4.09 -4.27 -12.64
C GLU A 20 -3.77 -5.34 -13.68
N ALA A 21 -4.76 -5.78 -14.45
CA ALA A 21 -4.57 -6.76 -15.51
C ALA A 21 -3.66 -6.23 -16.62
N VAL A 22 -3.85 -4.98 -17.05
CA VAL A 22 -2.99 -4.32 -18.02
C VAL A 22 -1.58 -4.12 -17.45
N GLY A 23 -1.43 -3.75 -16.18
CA GLY A 23 -0.13 -3.64 -15.51
C GLY A 23 0.64 -4.97 -15.46
N ASN A 24 -0.06 -6.07 -15.12
CA ASN A 24 0.52 -7.41 -15.09
C ASN A 24 0.82 -7.97 -16.50
N VAL A 25 -0.04 -7.72 -17.48
CA VAL A 25 0.08 -8.26 -18.85
C VAL A 25 1.07 -7.45 -19.70
N THR A 26 1.08 -6.12 -19.56
CA THR A 26 2.01 -5.24 -20.27
C THR A 26 3.40 -5.28 -19.63
N GLY A 27 3.49 -5.79 -18.40
CA GLY A 27 4.75 -5.87 -17.65
C GLY A 27 5.33 -4.48 -17.42
N ASP A 28 4.49 -3.49 -17.09
CA ASP A 28 4.92 -2.10 -16.95
C ASP A 28 5.90 -2.00 -15.77
N PRO A 29 7.21 -1.92 -16.03
CA PRO A 29 8.22 -2.12 -15.00
C PRO A 29 8.19 -0.99 -13.98
N LYS A 30 7.55 0.15 -14.31
CA LYS A 30 7.36 1.27 -13.41
C LYS A 30 6.40 0.94 -12.27
N GLY A 31 5.24 0.35 -12.54
CA GLY A 31 4.25 0.02 -11.50
C GLY A 31 4.76 -1.05 -10.53
N LEU A 32 5.46 -2.05 -11.05
CA LEU A 32 6.02 -3.13 -10.24
C LEU A 32 7.23 -2.66 -9.42
N ALA A 33 8.10 -1.83 -10.01
CA ALA A 33 9.22 -1.22 -9.29
C ALA A 33 8.77 -0.20 -8.24
N GLU A 34 7.77 0.64 -8.53
CA GLU A 34 7.19 1.57 -7.56
C GLU A 34 6.52 0.81 -6.40
N GLY A 35 5.82 -0.29 -6.69
CA GLY A 35 5.24 -1.17 -5.67
C GLY A 35 6.30 -1.78 -4.75
N GLN A 36 7.36 -2.37 -5.32
CA GLN A 36 8.48 -2.92 -4.55
C GLN A 36 9.26 -1.84 -3.78
N ALA A 37 9.48 -0.67 -4.38
CA ALA A 37 10.15 0.44 -3.70
C ALA A 37 9.35 0.94 -2.49
N LYS A 38 8.02 1.06 -2.61
CA LYS A 38 7.14 1.42 -1.50
C LYS A 38 7.13 0.37 -0.39
N GLN A 39 7.11 -0.93 -0.75
CA GLN A 39 7.20 -2.03 0.22
C GLN A 39 8.52 -1.97 1.01
N ASN A 40 9.65 -1.76 0.34
CA ASN A 40 10.95 -1.64 1.01
C ASN A 40 11.05 -0.39 1.90
N GLN A 41 10.50 0.73 1.44
CA GLN A 41 10.47 1.96 2.23
C GLN A 41 9.60 1.81 3.47
N ALA A 42 8.45 1.14 3.36
CA ALA A 42 7.58 0.83 4.48
C ALA A 42 8.29 -0.09 5.51
N ALA A 43 8.99 -1.14 5.05
CA ALA A 43 9.73 -2.03 5.94
C ALA A 43 10.84 -1.32 6.72
N ALA A 44 11.56 -0.40 6.05
CA ALA A 44 12.58 0.42 6.70
C ALA A 44 11.98 1.36 7.76
N MET A 45 10.85 2.02 7.45
CA MET A 45 10.14 2.87 8.41
C MET A 45 9.65 2.08 9.61
N HIS A 46 9.06 0.90 9.40
CA HIS A 46 8.58 0.04 10.48
C HIS A 46 9.72 -0.39 11.41
N THR A 47 10.89 -0.72 10.85
CA THR A 47 12.07 -1.11 11.65
C THR A 47 12.54 0.04 12.54
N VAL A 48 12.57 1.26 12.01
CA VAL A 48 12.95 2.47 12.78
C VAL A 48 11.91 2.75 13.86
N GLU A 49 10.63 2.57 13.55
CA GLU A 49 9.54 2.78 14.50
C GLU A 49 9.58 1.77 15.64
N ASP A 50 9.76 0.47 15.34
CA ASP A 50 9.95 -0.60 16.32
C ASP A 50 11.13 -0.31 17.27
N MET A 51 12.27 0.13 16.73
CA MET A 51 13.44 0.51 17.55
C MET A 51 13.13 1.68 18.50
N LYS A 52 12.40 2.69 18.01
CA LYS A 52 12.01 3.85 18.81
C LYS A 52 11.00 3.45 19.90
N ASP A 53 10.04 2.60 19.57
CA ASP A 53 9.05 2.06 20.50
C ASP A 53 9.74 1.26 21.61
N HIS A 54 10.72 0.42 21.24
CA HIS A 54 11.49 -0.38 22.18
C HIS A 54 12.34 0.49 23.13
N ALA A 55 13.03 1.51 22.60
CA ALA A 55 13.77 2.47 23.41
C ALA A 55 12.85 3.24 24.36
N LYS A 56 11.66 3.64 23.89
CA LYS A 56 10.68 4.35 24.70
C LYS A 56 10.15 3.47 25.83
N ARG A 57 9.84 2.20 25.57
CA ARG A 57 9.43 1.25 26.62
C ARG A 57 10.50 1.04 27.68
N LEU A 58 11.79 1.00 27.30
CA LEU A 58 12.88 0.87 28.25
C LEU A 58 13.03 2.09 29.16
N ILE A 59 12.79 3.29 28.63
CA ILE A 59 12.84 4.53 29.40
C ILE A 59 11.60 4.68 30.30
N ASP A 60 10.42 4.28 29.83
CA ASP A 60 9.16 4.40 30.58
C ASP A 60 9.04 3.39 31.75
N HIS A 61 9.78 2.28 31.67
CA HIS A 61 9.86 1.26 32.73
C HIS A 61 11.03 1.45 33.73
N ALA A 62 11.82 2.51 33.60
CA ALA A 62 12.93 2.86 34.50
C ALA A 62 12.54 3.97 35.49
#